data_AF-A0A5S9M3K6-F1
#
_entry.id   AF-A0A5S9M3K6-F1
#
_cell.length_a   1.000
_cell.length_b   1.000
_cell.length_c   1.000
_cell.angle_alpha   90.00
_cell.angle_beta   90.00
_cell.angle_gamma   90.00
#
_symmetry.space_group_name_H-M   'P 1'
#
loop_
_entity.id
_entity.type
_entity.pdbx_description
1 polymer ?
#
loop_
_entity_poly.entity_id
_entity_poly.type
_entity_poly.pdbx_seq_one_letter_code
_entity_poly.pdbx_strand_id
1 'polypeptide(L)'
;MMREVWGNRNIAITRELTKKFEEFIRGDLESVLTWAAENQIRGEFCLVVQGNDQAEEELNEEAWWTSLSEKRTCDPLHRGRINVEGSH
;
A
#
# COMPACT_ATOMS: atom_id res chain seq x y z
N MET A 1 -19.49 8.13 -9.92
CA MET A 1 -19.52 7.13 -8.82
C MET A 1 -18.67 7.50 -7.61
N MET A 2 -17.32 7.48 -7.61
CA MET A 2 -16.55 7.73 -6.36
C MET A 2 -16.80 9.12 -5.73
N ARG A 3 -16.79 10.19 -6.53
CA ARG A 3 -17.05 11.56 -6.04
C ARG A 3 -18.46 11.73 -5.48
N GLU A 4 -19.44 11.05 -6.05
CA GLU A 4 -20.85 11.16 -5.64
C GLU A 4 -21.08 10.48 -4.28
N VAL A 5 -20.34 9.42 -3.98
CA VAL A 5 -20.48 8.66 -2.73
C VAL A 5 -19.58 9.22 -1.62
N TRP A 6 -18.38 9.69 -1.96
CA TRP A 6 -17.34 10.07 -0.99
C TRP A 6 -17.03 11.57 -0.94
N GLY A 7 -17.61 12.38 -1.83
CA GLY A 7 -17.28 13.81 -1.94
C GLY A 7 -15.87 14.07 -2.48
N ASN A 8 -15.42 15.32 -2.37
CA ASN A 8 -14.08 15.70 -2.82
C ASN A 8 -13.05 15.58 -1.68
N ARG A 9 -12.48 14.39 -1.52
CA ARG A 9 -11.48 14.09 -0.49
C ARG A 9 -10.11 13.83 -1.10
N ASN A 10 -9.07 13.88 -0.27
CA ASN A 10 -7.72 13.58 -0.74
C ASN A 10 -7.59 12.11 -1.15
N ILE A 11 -6.90 11.88 -2.26
CA ILE A 11 -6.59 10.57 -2.81
C ILE A 11 -5.15 10.53 -3.30
N ALA A 12 -4.51 9.39 -3.15
CA ALA A 12 -3.24 9.06 -3.78
C ALA A 12 -3.42 7.86 -4.71
N ILE A 13 -2.87 7.97 -5.92
CA ILE A 13 -2.81 6.90 -6.90
C ILE A 13 -1.35 6.51 -7.06
N THR A 14 -1.08 5.21 -7.00
CA THR A 14 0.26 4.66 -7.21
C THR A 14 0.24 3.58 -8.28
N ARG A 15 1.26 3.57 -9.12
CA ARG A 15 1.44 2.60 -10.22
C ARG A 15 2.59 1.67 -9.92
N GLU A 16 2.36 0.36 -10.06
CA GLU A 16 3.40 -0.66 -10.18
C GLU A 16 4.48 -0.62 -9.07
N LEU A 17 4.13 -1.08 -7.86
CA LEU A 17 4.97 -1.10 -6.63
C LEU A 17 6.34 -1.83 -6.74
N THR A 18 6.69 -2.44 -7.88
CA THR A 18 7.90 -3.30 -8.01
C THR A 18 8.82 -2.98 -9.19
N LYS A 19 8.49 -1.98 -10.03
CA LYS A 19 9.35 -1.56 -11.15
C LYS A 19 9.86 -0.15 -10.92
N LYS A 20 11.08 0.14 -11.42
CA LYS A 20 11.84 1.41 -11.32
C LYS A 20 11.11 2.71 -11.71
N PHE A 21 9.82 2.67 -12.03
CA PHE A 21 8.99 3.80 -12.47
C PHE A 21 7.78 3.95 -11.54
N GLU A 22 8.04 4.09 -10.24
CA GLU A 22 6.99 4.44 -9.29
C GLU A 22 6.51 5.87 -9.57
N GLU A 23 5.25 5.99 -9.96
CA GLU A 23 4.58 7.27 -10.12
C GLU A 23 3.53 7.40 -9.02
N PHE A 24 3.62 8.49 -8.25
CA PHE A 24 2.66 8.83 -7.20
C PHE A 24 1.93 10.10 -7.58
N ILE A 25 0.64 10.00 -7.86
CA ILE A 25 -0.23 11.16 -8.05
C ILE A 25 -0.98 11.38 -6.73
N ARG A 26 -0.94 12.60 -6.21
CA ARG A 26 -1.61 13.00 -4.97
C ARG A 26 -2.41 14.26 -5.22
N GLY A 27 -3.61 14.33 -4.68
CA GLY A 27 -4.45 15.52 -4.76
C GLY A 27 -5.85 15.24 -4.25
N ASP A 28 -6.73 16.22 -4.40
CA ASP A 28 -8.15 16.00 -4.23
C ASP A 28 -8.71 15.13 -5.37
N LEU A 29 -9.82 14.44 -5.09
CA LEU A 29 -10.44 13.50 -6.02
C LEU A 29 -10.79 14.14 -7.36
N GLU A 30 -11.18 15.41 -7.39
CA GLU A 30 -11.51 16.13 -8.62
C GLU A 30 -10.29 16.38 -9.51
N SER A 31 -9.20 16.88 -8.93
CA SER A 31 -7.93 17.07 -9.63
C SER A 31 -7.40 15.75 -10.20
N VAL A 32 -7.50 14.68 -9.42
CA VAL A 32 -7.01 13.35 -9.80
C VAL A 32 -7.90 12.70 -10.87
N LEU A 33 -9.22 12.88 -10.82
CA LEU A 33 -10.13 12.44 -11.88
C LEU A 33 -9.85 13.15 -13.21
N THR A 34 -9.51 14.43 -13.16
CA THR A 34 -9.13 15.21 -14.35
C THR A 34 -7.84 14.64 -14.95
N TRP A 35 -6.82 14.44 -14.13
CA TRP A 35 -5.57 13.81 -14.56
C TRP A 35 -5.81 12.41 -15.17
N ALA A 36 -6.68 11.61 -14.57
CA ALA A 36 -7.02 10.28 -15.03
C ALA A 36 -7.75 10.26 -16.38
N ALA A 37 -8.52 11.29 -16.70
CA ALA A 37 -9.20 11.43 -17.99
C ALA A 37 -8.24 11.82 -19.12
N GLU A 38 -7.21 12.60 -18.81
CA GLU A 38 -6.22 13.08 -19.78
C GLU A 38 -5.10 12.06 -20.05
N ASN A 39 -4.82 11.19 -19.08
CA ASN A 39 -3.72 10.23 -19.14
C ASN A 39 -4.21 8.80 -19.38
N GLN A 40 -3.49 8.05 -20.20
CA GLN A 40 -3.83 6.65 -20.41
C GLN A 40 -3.38 5.78 -19.23
N ILE A 41 -4.34 5.42 -18.39
CA ILE A 41 -4.18 4.54 -17.24
C ILE A 41 -4.06 3.08 -17.74
N ARG A 42 -2.88 2.47 -17.61
CA ARG A 42 -2.64 1.04 -17.90
C ARG A 42 -1.86 0.38 -16.77
N GLY A 43 -2.17 -0.90 -16.50
CA GLY A 43 -1.54 -1.70 -15.45
C GLY A 43 -2.39 -1.77 -14.17
N GLU A 44 -1.78 -2.27 -13.10
CA GLU A 44 -2.41 -2.33 -11.78
C GLU A 44 -2.12 -1.04 -10.99
N PHE A 45 -3.12 -0.57 -10.25
CA PHE A 45 -3.05 0.66 -9.47
C PHE A 45 -3.42 0.39 -8.02
N CYS A 46 -2.70 1.03 -7.10
CA CYS A 46 -3.13 1.11 -5.71
C CYS A 46 -3.67 2.52 -5.46
N LEU A 47 -4.85 2.57 -4.83
CA LEU A 47 -5.56 3.80 -4.49
C LEU A 47 -5.61 3.91 -2.97
N VAL A 48 -5.14 5.03 -2.43
CA VAL A 48 -5.25 5.37 -1.02
C VAL A 48 -6.16 6.57 -0.91
N VAL A 49 -7.29 6.41 -0.23
CA VAL A 49 -8.32 7.44 -0.10
C VAL A 49 -8.36 7.93 1.35
N GLN A 50 -8.46 9.23 1.55
CA GLN A 50 -8.60 9.82 2.88
C GLN A 50 -9.81 9.20 3.60
N GLY A 51 -9.58 8.83 4.86
CA GLY A 51 -10.63 8.37 5.77
C GLY A 51 -11.71 9.43 5.98
N ASN A 52 -12.80 9.04 6.62
CA ASN A 52 -13.79 10.01 7.06
C ASN A 52 -13.27 10.68 8.35
N ASP A 53 -13.10 12.00 8.34
CA ASP A 53 -12.63 12.76 9.51
C ASP A 53 -13.63 12.68 10.68
N GLN A 54 -14.89 12.30 10.43
CA GLN A 54 -15.91 12.08 11.46
C GLN A 54 -15.98 10.63 11.97
N ALA A 55 -15.19 9.70 11.42
CA ALA A 55 -15.23 8.29 11.84
C ALA A 55 -14.53 8.02 13.18
N GLU A 56 -13.75 8.98 13.71
CA GLU A 56 -13.12 8.82 15.03
C GLU A 56 -14.15 8.64 16.17
N GLU A 57 -15.38 9.14 16.01
CA GLU A 57 -16.45 8.96 17.01
C GLU A 57 -17.13 7.57 16.94
N GLU A 58 -17.03 6.86 15.81
CA GLU A 58 -17.68 5.55 15.61
C GLU A 58 -16.71 4.35 15.77
N LEU A 59 -15.40 4.59 15.79
CA LEU A 59 -14.35 3.57 15.95
C LEU A 59 -14.16 3.12 17.42
N ASN A 60 -15.26 2.88 18.15
CA ASN A 60 -15.20 2.26 19.49
C ASN A 60 -15.05 0.72 19.41
N GLU A 61 -15.01 0.15 18.20
CA GLU A 61 -14.58 -1.22 17.96
C GLU A 61 -13.11 -1.21 17.51
N GLU A 62 -12.22 -1.81 18.32
CA GLU A 62 -10.79 -1.94 18.01
C GLU A 62 -10.61 -2.40 16.56
N ALA A 63 -9.99 -1.54 15.75
CA ALA A 63 -9.83 -1.82 14.34
C ALA A 63 -9.08 -3.14 14.13
N TRP A 64 -9.68 -4.08 13.39
CA TRP A 64 -9.19 -5.46 13.28
C TRP A 64 -7.72 -5.58 12.83
N TRP A 65 -7.22 -4.62 12.04
CA TRP A 65 -5.83 -4.57 11.60
C TRP A 65 -4.84 -4.24 12.73
N THR A 66 -5.29 -3.68 13.85
CA THR A 66 -4.46 -3.44 15.04
C THR A 66 -3.97 -4.75 15.65
N SER A 67 -4.75 -5.84 15.50
CA SER A 67 -4.36 -7.18 15.93
C SER A 67 -3.31 -7.83 15.01
N LEU A 68 -3.10 -7.29 13.81
CA LEU A 68 -2.07 -7.74 12.90
C LEU A 68 -0.73 -7.16 13.32
N SER A 69 -0.03 -7.89 14.20
CA SER A 69 1.39 -7.63 14.46
C SER A 69 2.24 -8.21 13.32
N GLU A 70 3.23 -7.45 12.85
CA GLU A 70 4.25 -7.96 11.93
C GLU A 70 5.01 -9.12 12.59
N LYS A 71 4.70 -10.37 12.23
CA LYS A 71 5.55 -11.51 12.60
C LYS A 71 6.80 -11.47 11.74
N ARG A 72 7.88 -10.86 12.26
CA ARG A 72 9.23 -11.06 11.73
C ARG A 72 9.72 -12.45 12.11
N THR A 73 9.42 -13.45 11.27
CA THR A 73 10.15 -14.71 11.32
C THR A 73 11.49 -14.50 10.60
N CYS A 74 12.50 -14.04 11.34
CA CYS A 74 13.88 -14.20 10.91
C CYS A 74 14.30 -15.61 11.31
N ASP A 75 14.06 -16.60 10.44
CA ASP A 75 14.68 -17.91 10.61
C ASP A 75 16.20 -17.72 10.53
N PRO A 76 16.96 -18.03 11.59
CA PRO A 76 18.40 -18.11 11.46
C PRO A 76 18.69 -19.32 10.59
N LEU A 77 19.05 -19.06 9.32
CA LEU A 77 19.66 -20.04 8.43
C LEU A 77 20.71 -20.82 9.22
N HIS A 78 20.44 -22.10 9.47
CA HIS A 78 21.40 -23.03 10.07
C HIS A 78 22.64 -23.04 9.17
N ARG A 79 23.70 -22.38 9.62
CA ARG A 79 25.00 -22.38 8.96
C ARG A 79 25.58 -23.79 9.11
N GLY A 80 25.29 -24.64 8.15
CA GLY A 80 25.89 -25.97 8.05
C GLY A 80 27.42 -25.84 8.05
N ARG A 81 28.07 -26.43 9.06
CA ARG A 81 29.51 -26.64 9.05
C ARG A 81 29.80 -27.66 7.96
N ILE A 82 30.42 -27.21 6.88
CA ILE A 82 31.13 -28.08 5.94
C ILE A 82 32.41 -28.55 6.62
N ASN A 83 32.43 -29.81 7.08
CA ASN A 83 33.68 -30.46 7.46
C ASN A 83 34.40 -30.86 6.16
N VAL A 84 35.47 -30.14 5.83
CA VAL A 84 36.48 -30.58 4.86
C VAL A 84 37.60 -31.20 5.68
N GLU A 85 37.49 -32.51 5.95
CA GLU A 85 38.67 -33.29 6.34
C GLU A 85 39.22 -33.94 5.08
N GLY A 86 40.29 -33.34 4.58
CA GLY A 86 41.13 -33.89 3.54
C GLY A 86 41.98 -35.01 4.11
N SER A 87 41.97 -36.14 3.40
CA SER A 87 42.90 -37.25 3.49
C SER A 87 44.35 -36.77 3.50
N HIS A 88 45.15 -37.18 4.49
CA HIS A 88 46.55 -37.60 4.37
C HIS A 88 46.97 -38.37 5.62
#